data_AF-A0A916U327-F1
#
_entry.id   AF-A0A916U327-F1
#
_cell.length_a   1.000
_cell.length_b   1.000
_cell.length_c   1.000
_cell.angle_alpha   90.00
_cell.angle_beta   90.00
_cell.angle_gamma   90.00
#
_symmetry.space_group_name_H-M   'P 1'
#
loop_
_entity.id
_entity.type
_entity.pdbx_description
1 polymer ?
#
loop_
_entity_poly.entity_id
_entity_poly.type
_entity_poly.pdbx_seq_one_letter_code
_entity_poly.pdbx_strand_id
1 'polypeptide(L)'
;MLQLIEEATGRVVPAHPVWEHSGRYYDAQRPSVEPSGLDSADEVVAHRQRHLAAVRRMLRLVDVFVFTMGLTEAWLDADSGTVYPTAPGTIAGKYDPERFLFKNFTYGEVKGDFLKARRYIKRYRPDCRFILTVSPVPLTATATGSHVLRATTYSKSVLRAVAGDLHEEFDDIDYFPSYEIITNPAARSSFFESNLRSVSSEGVESVMRAFFSAYDAGVDTKIDVSAVSGASNEPEADFADDVVCEEMLLDAFAR
;
A
#
# COMPACT_ATOMS: atom_id res chain seq x y z
N MET A 1 6.95 -3.59 0.50
CA MET A 1 7.46 -4.16 -0.77
C MET A 1 8.79 -4.89 -0.59
N LEU A 2 9.84 -4.26 -0.05
CA LEU A 2 11.14 -4.90 0.15
C LEU A 2 11.04 -6.25 0.90
N GLN A 3 10.40 -6.27 2.06
CA GLN A 3 10.18 -7.50 2.84
C GLN A 3 9.46 -8.59 2.03
N LEU A 4 8.43 -8.23 1.24
CA LEU A 4 7.71 -9.18 0.38
C LEU A 4 8.63 -9.81 -0.67
N ILE A 5 9.52 -9.02 -1.28
CA ILE A 5 10.50 -9.51 -2.25
C ILE A 5 11.52 -10.43 -1.56
N GLU A 6 11.99 -10.05 -0.37
CA GLU A 6 12.93 -10.86 0.40
C GLU A 6 12.31 -12.19 0.84
N GLU A 7 11.05 -12.18 1.27
CA GLU A 7 10.30 -13.38 1.63
C GLU A 7 10.06 -14.27 0.42
N ALA A 8 9.58 -13.69 -0.70
CA ALA A 8 9.38 -14.42 -1.93
C ALA A 8 10.68 -15.03 -2.49
N THR A 9 11.84 -14.51 -2.09
CA THR A 9 13.16 -15.04 -2.50
C THR A 9 13.84 -15.88 -1.41
N GLY A 10 13.12 -16.20 -0.33
CA GLY A 10 13.59 -17.07 0.75
C GLY A 10 14.67 -16.46 1.63
N ARG A 11 14.83 -15.13 1.63
CA ARG A 11 15.82 -14.42 2.45
C ARG A 11 15.35 -14.12 3.85
N VAL A 12 14.05 -13.91 4.02
CA VAL A 12 13.40 -13.65 5.30
C VAL A 12 12.19 -14.55 5.44
N VAL A 13 11.88 -14.91 6.68
CA VAL A 13 10.62 -15.54 7.07
C VAL A 13 9.98 -14.61 8.08
N PRO A 14 8.83 -13.99 7.77
CA PRO A 14 8.15 -13.11 8.72
C PRO A 14 7.86 -13.83 10.03
N ALA A 15 8.12 -13.14 11.14
CA ALA A 15 7.59 -13.57 12.44
C ALA A 15 6.05 -13.44 12.42
N HIS A 16 5.39 -14.25 13.25
CA HIS A 16 3.93 -14.25 13.44
C HIS A 16 3.11 -14.10 12.14
N PRO A 17 3.33 -14.95 11.11
CA PRO A 17 2.70 -14.79 9.81
C PRO A 17 1.18 -15.04 9.82
N VAL A 18 0.67 -15.67 10.89
CA VAL A 18 -0.75 -15.93 11.10
C VAL A 18 -1.22 -15.18 12.35
N TRP A 19 -2.21 -14.32 12.16
CA TRP A 19 -2.96 -13.72 13.25
C TRP A 19 -4.30 -14.44 13.43
N GLU A 20 -4.84 -14.37 14.64
CA GLU A 20 -6.14 -14.96 14.99
C GLU A 20 -7.04 -13.87 15.58
N HIS A 21 -8.33 -13.94 15.24
CA HIS A 21 -9.37 -13.14 15.87
C HIS A 21 -10.70 -13.88 15.81
N SER A 22 -11.33 -14.09 16.97
CA SER A 22 -12.68 -14.68 17.09
C SER A 22 -12.84 -16.03 16.37
N GLY A 23 -11.81 -16.87 16.40
CA GLY A 23 -11.78 -18.20 15.75
C GLY A 23 -11.49 -18.17 14.26
N ARG A 24 -11.17 -17.01 13.68
CA ARG A 24 -10.77 -16.82 12.27
C ARG A 24 -9.27 -16.51 12.17
N TYR A 25 -8.66 -16.88 11.06
CA TYR A 25 -7.21 -16.77 10.84
C TYR A 25 -6.88 -15.82 9.69
N TYR A 26 -5.86 -14.97 9.87
CA TYR A 26 -5.52 -13.89 8.95
C TYR A 26 -4.04 -13.93 8.56
N ASP A 27 -3.72 -13.57 7.31
CA ASP A 27 -2.34 -13.31 6.87
C ASP A 27 -1.87 -11.99 7.50
N ALA A 28 -0.96 -12.07 8.47
CA ALA A 28 -0.48 -10.91 9.21
C ALA A 28 0.20 -9.85 8.32
N GLN A 29 0.71 -10.25 7.15
CA GLN A 29 1.34 -9.34 6.19
C GLN A 29 0.33 -8.73 5.20
N ARG A 30 -0.91 -9.26 5.15
CA ARG A 30 -2.01 -8.82 4.26
C ARG A 30 -3.39 -9.00 4.93
N PRO A 31 -3.62 -8.41 6.11
CA PRO A 31 -4.76 -8.76 6.95
C PRO A 31 -6.12 -8.39 6.34
N SER A 32 -6.16 -7.41 5.42
CA SER A 32 -7.38 -7.00 4.70
C SER A 32 -7.71 -7.82 3.44
N VAL A 33 -6.83 -8.72 2.99
CA VAL A 33 -7.09 -9.50 1.76
C VAL A 33 -8.24 -10.48 1.95
N GLU A 34 -8.42 -11.00 3.16
CA GLU A 34 -9.54 -11.86 3.55
C GLU A 34 -10.24 -11.17 4.74
N PRO A 35 -11.16 -10.21 4.51
CA PRO A 35 -11.74 -9.40 5.58
C PRO A 35 -12.44 -10.23 6.67
N SER A 36 -13.05 -11.36 6.29
CA SER A 36 -13.72 -12.30 7.19
C SER A 36 -12.77 -13.36 7.80
N GLY A 37 -11.48 -13.31 7.46
CA GLY A 37 -10.49 -14.33 7.80
C GLY A 37 -10.76 -15.69 7.16
N LEU A 38 -9.84 -16.62 7.36
CA LEU A 38 -9.87 -18.01 6.88
C LEU A 38 -10.22 -19.00 8.00
N ASP A 39 -10.52 -20.23 7.63
CA ASP A 39 -11.01 -21.27 8.55
C ASP A 39 -9.88 -21.86 9.41
N SER A 40 -8.63 -21.78 8.93
CA SER A 40 -7.47 -22.33 9.64
C SER A 40 -6.16 -21.60 9.35
N ALA A 41 -5.19 -21.77 10.23
CA ALA A 41 -3.82 -21.29 10.02
C ALA A 41 -3.16 -21.94 8.77
N ASP A 42 -3.46 -23.21 8.49
CA ASP A 42 -2.93 -23.91 7.33
C ASP A 42 -3.44 -23.31 6.01
N GLU A 43 -4.69 -22.85 5.97
CA GLU A 43 -5.24 -22.10 4.82
C GLU A 43 -4.52 -20.76 4.62
N VAL A 44 -4.21 -20.04 5.70
CA VAL A 44 -3.45 -18.79 5.62
C VAL A 44 -2.06 -19.06 5.01
N VAL A 45 -1.38 -20.10 5.50
CA VAL A 45 -0.08 -20.53 4.95
C VAL A 45 -0.21 -20.91 3.47
N ALA A 46 -1.25 -21.66 3.09
CA ALA A 46 -1.48 -22.03 1.70
C ALA A 46 -1.74 -20.80 0.80
N HIS A 47 -2.57 -19.85 1.24
CA HIS A 47 -2.83 -18.58 0.54
C HIS A 47 -1.56 -17.74 0.41
N ARG A 48 -0.74 -17.68 1.46
CA ARG A 48 0.56 -17.00 1.44
C ARG A 48 1.50 -17.65 0.42
N GLN A 49 1.64 -18.97 0.42
CA GLN A 49 2.53 -19.66 -0.53
C GLN A 49 2.11 -19.46 -1.98
N ARG A 50 0.80 -19.47 -2.28
CA ARG A 50 0.29 -19.13 -3.62
C ARG A 50 0.65 -17.69 -4.01
N HIS A 51 0.49 -16.73 -3.09
CA HIS A 51 0.86 -15.34 -3.33
C HIS A 51 2.36 -15.17 -3.58
N LEU A 52 3.22 -15.75 -2.73
CA LEU A 52 4.67 -15.70 -2.92
C LEU A 52 5.11 -16.34 -4.24
N ALA A 53 4.43 -17.41 -4.67
CA ALA A 53 4.66 -18.00 -5.99
C ALA A 53 4.31 -17.03 -7.14
N ALA A 54 3.20 -16.30 -7.03
CA ALA A 54 2.84 -15.27 -7.99
C ALA A 54 3.84 -14.11 -7.99
N VAL A 55 4.33 -13.66 -6.83
CA VAL A 55 5.37 -12.63 -6.71
C VAL A 55 6.67 -13.09 -7.39
N ARG A 56 7.14 -14.31 -7.12
CA ARG A 56 8.32 -14.88 -7.79
C ARG A 56 8.16 -14.93 -9.32
N ARG A 57 6.96 -15.26 -9.80
CA ARG A 57 6.65 -15.24 -11.24
C ARG A 57 6.70 -13.82 -11.79
N MET A 58 6.08 -12.85 -11.12
CA MET A 58 6.10 -11.44 -11.50
C MET A 58 7.54 -10.91 -11.61
N LEU A 59 8.41 -11.19 -10.63
CA LEU A 59 9.81 -10.73 -10.65
C LEU A 59 10.60 -11.15 -11.90
N ARG A 60 10.23 -12.28 -12.52
CA ARG A 60 10.89 -12.78 -13.76
C ARG A 60 10.30 -12.20 -15.03
N LEU A 61 9.04 -11.77 -14.98
CA LEU A 61 8.25 -11.41 -16.16
C LEU A 61 8.03 -9.90 -16.29
N VAL A 62 8.18 -9.12 -15.21
CA VAL A 62 7.80 -7.71 -15.17
C VAL A 62 8.71 -6.82 -16.02
N ASP A 63 8.14 -6.21 -17.07
CA ASP A 63 8.83 -5.22 -17.90
C ASP A 63 8.75 -3.82 -17.28
N VAL A 64 7.57 -3.46 -16.76
CA VAL A 64 7.30 -2.18 -16.11
C VAL A 64 6.70 -2.44 -14.73
N PHE A 65 7.35 -1.96 -13.69
CA PHE A 65 6.90 -2.05 -12.30
C PHE A 65 6.29 -0.73 -11.85
N VAL A 66 4.96 -0.67 -11.77
CA VAL A 66 4.23 0.49 -11.24
C VAL A 66 4.13 0.37 -9.72
N PHE A 67 4.59 1.38 -8.98
CA PHE A 67 4.57 1.39 -7.52
C PHE A 67 3.96 2.67 -6.97
N THR A 68 2.77 2.53 -6.38
CA THR A 68 2.11 3.59 -5.64
C THR A 68 2.60 3.61 -4.19
N MET A 69 3.29 4.67 -3.80
CA MET A 69 3.71 4.91 -2.44
C MET A 69 2.52 5.35 -1.58
N GLY A 70 2.16 4.52 -0.61
CA GLY A 70 1.00 4.74 0.26
C GLY A 70 1.31 5.67 1.42
N LEU A 71 2.03 5.15 2.42
CA LEU A 71 2.24 5.74 3.73
C LEU A 71 3.64 5.44 4.28
N THR A 72 4.04 6.15 5.33
CA THR A 72 5.29 5.94 6.05
C THR A 72 5.13 5.23 7.40
N GLU A 73 3.90 5.03 7.88
CA GLU A 73 3.62 4.38 9.17
C GLU A 73 3.51 2.85 9.02
N ALA A 74 4.11 2.11 9.96
CA ALA A 74 4.09 0.65 10.04
C ALA A 74 4.37 0.16 11.48
N TRP A 75 4.26 -1.14 11.70
CA TRP A 75 4.63 -1.80 12.97
C TRP A 75 5.74 -2.80 12.77
N LEU A 76 6.70 -2.82 13.70
CA LEU A 76 7.84 -3.71 13.69
C LEU A 76 7.73 -4.69 14.86
N ASP A 77 7.93 -5.98 14.62
CA ASP A 77 8.26 -6.91 15.71
C ASP A 77 9.67 -6.61 16.21
N ALA A 78 9.81 -6.34 17.52
CA ALA A 78 11.03 -5.86 18.15
C ALA A 78 12.19 -6.86 18.05
N ASP A 79 11.89 -8.16 18.06
CA ASP A 79 12.89 -9.23 18.05
C ASP A 79 13.39 -9.54 16.64
N SER A 80 12.46 -9.69 15.67
CA SER A 80 12.77 -10.12 14.31
C SER A 80 12.97 -8.97 13.32
N GLY A 81 12.47 -7.78 13.63
CA GLY A 81 12.37 -6.67 12.68
C GLY A 81 11.31 -6.85 11.60
N THR A 82 10.41 -7.85 11.73
CA THR A 82 9.32 -8.08 10.78
C THR A 82 8.40 -6.86 10.76
N VAL A 83 8.15 -6.33 9.56
CA VAL A 83 7.24 -5.21 9.31
C VAL A 83 5.82 -5.72 9.06
N TYR A 84 4.84 -5.13 9.72
CA TYR A 84 3.41 -5.33 9.51
C TYR A 84 2.76 -4.03 9.02
N PRO A 85 1.78 -4.12 8.11
CA PRO A 85 1.11 -2.93 7.55
C PRO A 85 0.22 -2.23 8.59
N THR A 86 -0.23 -2.95 9.61
CA THR A 86 -1.13 -2.47 10.66
C THR A 86 -0.66 -2.91 12.03
N ALA A 87 -1.12 -2.24 13.08
CA ALA A 87 -0.94 -2.74 14.44
C ALA A 87 -1.71 -4.07 14.57
N PRO A 88 -1.13 -5.13 15.15
CA PRO A 88 -1.91 -6.27 15.59
C PRO A 88 -3.05 -5.80 16.49
N GLY A 89 -4.25 -6.35 16.32
CA GLY A 89 -5.46 -5.92 17.01
C GLY A 89 -6.27 -4.84 16.28
N THR A 90 -5.73 -4.22 15.23
CA THR A 90 -6.51 -3.38 14.32
C THR A 90 -7.51 -4.22 13.52
N ILE A 91 -7.04 -5.20 12.74
CA ILE A 91 -7.93 -6.15 12.04
C ILE A 91 -8.00 -7.48 12.79
N ALA A 92 -6.84 -8.04 13.11
CA ALA A 92 -6.71 -9.32 13.80
C ALA A 92 -5.42 -9.34 14.62
N GLY A 93 -5.25 -10.38 15.44
CA GLY A 93 -4.10 -10.50 16.32
C GLY A 93 -4.27 -9.67 17.59
N LYS A 94 -3.22 -9.64 18.40
CA LYS A 94 -3.23 -8.98 19.71
C LYS A 94 -2.08 -8.01 19.82
N TYR A 95 -2.39 -6.74 20.09
CA TYR A 95 -1.38 -5.72 20.29
C TYR A 95 -0.62 -5.98 21.60
N ASP A 96 0.71 -5.89 21.51
CA ASP A 96 1.62 -5.84 22.63
C ASP A 96 2.64 -4.73 22.35
N PRO A 97 2.60 -3.61 23.10
CA PRO A 97 3.46 -2.45 22.84
C PRO A 97 4.94 -2.70 23.14
N GLU A 98 5.30 -3.75 23.90
CA GLU A 98 6.70 -4.13 24.12
C GLU A 98 7.27 -4.92 22.94
N ARG A 99 6.39 -5.56 22.16
CA ARG A 99 6.75 -6.37 21.01
C ARG A 99 6.57 -5.66 19.68
N PHE A 100 5.47 -4.95 19.50
CA PHE A 100 5.11 -4.32 18.23
C PHE A 100 5.32 -2.82 18.32
N LEU A 101 6.46 -2.39 17.78
CA LEU A 101 6.93 -1.03 17.85
C LEU A 101 6.43 -0.23 16.65
N PHE A 102 5.81 0.91 16.91
CA PHE A 102 5.46 1.87 15.88
C PHE A 102 6.71 2.38 15.14
N LYS A 103 6.64 2.41 13.81
CA LYS A 103 7.68 2.96 12.94
C LYS A 103 7.06 3.95 11.97
N ASN A 104 7.55 5.18 12.00
CA ASN A 104 7.38 6.13 10.92
C ASN A 104 8.69 6.21 10.12
N PHE A 105 8.69 5.71 8.90
CA PHE A 105 9.86 5.65 8.05
C PHE A 105 10.30 7.04 7.59
N THR A 106 11.59 7.31 7.75
CA THR A 106 12.21 8.56 7.29
C THR A 106 12.50 8.52 5.80
N TYR A 107 12.74 9.69 5.21
CA TYR A 107 13.18 9.81 3.81
C TYR A 107 14.32 8.85 3.45
N GLY A 108 15.38 8.79 4.27
CA GLY A 108 16.56 7.97 3.98
C GLY A 108 16.26 6.47 4.01
N GLU A 109 15.36 6.06 4.90
CA GLU A 109 14.92 4.66 5.00
C GLU A 109 14.04 4.27 3.81
N VAL A 110 13.06 5.10 3.45
CA VAL A 110 12.19 4.85 2.28
C VAL A 110 13.03 4.79 1.00
N LYS A 111 13.91 5.77 0.77
CA LYS A 111 14.81 5.76 -0.41
C LYS A 111 15.72 4.54 -0.41
N GLY A 112 16.34 4.23 0.73
CA GLY A 112 17.23 3.09 0.89
C GLY A 112 16.52 1.75 0.61
N ASP A 113 15.32 1.57 1.13
CA ASP A 113 14.54 0.35 0.93
C ASP A 113 14.02 0.20 -0.49
N PHE A 114 13.61 1.31 -1.13
CA PHE A 114 13.28 1.29 -2.55
C PHE A 114 14.49 0.87 -3.40
N LEU A 115 15.68 1.44 -3.16
CA LEU A 115 16.89 1.10 -3.90
C LEU A 115 17.29 -0.38 -3.70
N LYS A 116 17.14 -0.93 -2.49
CA LYS A 116 17.32 -2.37 -2.24
C LYS A 116 16.31 -3.21 -3.03
N ALA A 117 15.03 -2.82 -3.03
CA ALA A 117 13.97 -3.51 -3.76
C ALA A 117 14.22 -3.48 -5.27
N ARG A 118 14.53 -2.29 -5.83
CA ARG A 118 14.93 -2.12 -7.24
C ARG A 118 16.10 -3.03 -7.60
N ARG A 119 17.16 -3.06 -6.79
CA ARG A 119 18.32 -3.95 -7.02
C ARG A 119 17.91 -5.42 -7.06
N TYR A 120 16.98 -5.86 -6.23
CA TYR A 120 16.49 -7.24 -6.26
C TYR A 120 15.63 -7.53 -7.49
N ILE A 121 14.74 -6.62 -7.88
CA ILE A 121 13.94 -6.75 -9.11
C ILE A 121 14.87 -6.83 -10.32
N LYS A 122 15.83 -5.91 -10.44
CA LYS A 122 16.79 -5.88 -11.56
C LYS A 122 17.72 -7.09 -11.61
N ARG A 123 17.91 -7.83 -10.51
CA ARG A 123 18.64 -9.11 -10.54
C ARG A 123 17.88 -10.20 -11.31
N TYR A 124 16.55 -10.16 -11.30
CA TYR A 124 15.71 -11.08 -12.07
C TYR A 124 15.38 -10.55 -13.46
N ARG A 125 15.17 -9.23 -13.58
CA ARG A 125 14.88 -8.56 -14.85
C ARG A 125 15.70 -7.26 -15.00
N PRO A 126 16.91 -7.32 -15.59
CA PRO A 126 17.82 -6.17 -15.70
C PRO A 126 17.22 -4.96 -16.44
N ASP A 127 16.34 -5.21 -17.41
CA ASP A 127 15.71 -4.17 -18.23
C ASP A 127 14.38 -3.66 -17.65
N CYS A 128 13.99 -4.09 -16.46
CA CYS A 128 12.77 -3.62 -15.81
C CYS A 128 12.84 -2.10 -15.58
N ARG A 129 11.77 -1.40 -15.98
CA ARG A 129 11.56 0.04 -15.75
C ARG A 129 10.54 0.24 -14.63
N PHE A 130 10.58 1.39 -13.98
CA PHE A 130 9.75 1.71 -12.83
C PHE A 130 8.91 2.94 -13.11
N ILE A 131 7.65 2.91 -12.68
CA ILE A 131 6.81 4.11 -12.60
C ILE A 131 6.41 4.27 -11.15
N LEU A 132 6.81 5.38 -10.54
CA LEU A 132 6.46 5.73 -9.18
C LEU A 132 5.30 6.72 -9.19
N THR A 133 4.42 6.58 -8.21
CA THR A 133 3.43 7.60 -7.90
C THR A 133 3.17 7.62 -6.40
N VAL A 134 2.59 8.71 -5.89
CA VAL A 134 2.14 8.81 -4.50
C VAL A 134 0.62 8.69 -4.45
N SER A 135 0.10 7.94 -3.48
CA SER A 135 -1.35 7.84 -3.27
C SER A 135 -1.91 9.16 -2.72
N PRO A 136 -3.02 9.70 -3.26
CA PRO A 136 -3.69 10.90 -2.73
C PRO A 136 -4.47 10.63 -1.45
N VAL A 137 -4.72 9.35 -1.11
CA VAL A 137 -5.54 8.98 0.04
C VAL A 137 -4.81 9.37 1.34
N PRO A 138 -5.36 10.28 2.16
CA PRO A 138 -4.77 10.67 3.44
C PRO A 138 -4.91 9.58 4.51
N LEU A 139 -4.09 9.69 5.57
CA LEU A 139 -4.25 8.85 6.76
C LEU A 139 -5.63 9.11 7.38
N THR A 140 -6.33 8.08 7.83
CA THR A 140 -7.50 8.30 8.69
C THR A 140 -7.14 8.53 10.15
N ALA A 141 -6.17 7.80 10.68
CA ALA A 141 -5.58 8.06 11.99
C ALA A 141 -4.08 7.78 12.00
N THR A 142 -3.41 8.17 13.08
CA THR A 142 -1.95 8.12 13.21
C THR A 142 -1.52 7.74 14.62
N ALA A 143 -0.46 6.94 14.71
CA ALA A 143 0.14 6.57 15.98
C ALA A 143 1.26 7.53 16.43
N THR A 144 1.49 8.64 15.70
CA THR A 144 2.54 9.61 16.08
C THR A 144 2.16 10.53 17.25
N GLY A 145 0.91 10.48 17.75
CA GLY A 145 0.37 11.43 18.73
C GLY A 145 0.25 12.87 18.19
N SER A 146 0.31 13.05 16.87
CA SER A 146 0.10 14.35 16.21
C SER A 146 -1.27 14.36 15.55
N HIS A 147 -1.76 15.55 15.22
CA HIS A 147 -2.98 15.67 14.43
C HIS A 147 -2.82 14.94 13.08
N VAL A 148 -3.84 14.18 12.67
CA VAL A 148 -3.81 13.34 11.45
C VAL A 148 -3.42 14.11 10.19
N LEU A 149 -3.86 15.37 10.06
CA LEU A 149 -3.45 16.25 8.94
C LEU A 149 -1.93 16.50 8.90
N ARG A 150 -1.28 16.68 10.06
CA ARG A 150 0.17 16.86 10.14
C ARG A 150 0.90 15.57 9.78
N ALA A 151 0.42 14.43 10.29
CA ALA A 151 1.00 13.11 9.97
C ALA A 151 0.84 12.78 8.48
N THR A 152 -0.33 13.05 7.90
CA THR A 152 -0.60 12.90 6.46
C THR A 152 0.34 13.78 5.66
N THR A 153 0.46 15.05 6.02
CA THR A 153 1.33 16.00 5.32
C THR A 153 2.78 15.52 5.34
N TYR A 154 3.27 15.07 6.50
CA TYR A 154 4.62 14.50 6.62
C TYR A 154 4.79 13.27 5.72
N SER A 155 3.90 12.28 5.84
CA SER A 155 3.94 11.02 5.09
C SER A 155 3.99 11.27 3.58
N LYS A 156 3.06 12.08 3.05
CA LYS A 156 3.01 12.39 1.61
C LYS A 156 4.21 13.22 1.16
N SER A 157 4.70 14.16 1.98
CA SER A 157 5.88 14.96 1.65
C SER A 157 7.14 14.10 1.55
N VAL A 158 7.35 13.18 2.50
CA VAL A 158 8.48 12.24 2.47
C VAL A 158 8.44 11.36 1.23
N LEU A 159 7.30 10.71 0.98
CA LEU A 159 7.14 9.81 -0.16
C LEU A 159 7.31 10.55 -1.50
N ARG A 160 6.75 11.76 -1.61
CA ARG A 160 6.87 12.57 -2.82
C ARG A 160 8.29 13.05 -3.08
N ALA A 161 9.01 13.45 -2.04
CA ALA A 161 10.42 13.82 -2.15
C ALA A 161 11.26 12.62 -2.61
N VAL A 162 11.06 11.44 -2.01
CA VAL A 162 11.77 10.22 -2.43
C VAL A 162 11.47 9.85 -3.87
N ALA A 163 10.19 9.88 -4.28
CA ALA A 163 9.82 9.56 -5.66
C ALA A 163 10.44 10.53 -6.68
N GLY A 164 10.47 11.84 -6.36
CA GLY A 164 11.13 12.85 -7.18
C GLY A 164 12.63 12.63 -7.29
N ASP A 165 13.31 12.41 -6.17
CA ASP A 165 14.76 12.20 -6.18
C ASP A 165 15.17 10.92 -6.92
N LEU A 166 14.36 9.87 -6.82
CA LEU A 166 14.60 8.62 -7.57
C LEU A 166 14.39 8.80 -9.08
N HIS A 167 13.41 9.62 -9.49
CA HIS A 167 13.18 9.96 -10.89
C HIS A 167 14.35 10.75 -11.48
N GLU A 168 14.84 11.77 -10.77
CA GLU A 168 15.97 12.59 -11.23
C GLU A 168 17.30 11.82 -11.24
N GLU A 169 17.48 10.84 -10.35
CA GLU A 169 18.74 10.10 -10.20
C GLU A 169 18.86 8.91 -11.18
N PHE A 170 17.76 8.35 -11.68
CA PHE A 170 17.78 7.10 -12.45
C PHE A 170 16.92 7.14 -13.72
N ASP A 171 17.55 6.95 -14.88
CA ASP A 171 16.89 6.93 -16.21
C ASP A 171 15.81 5.84 -16.40
N ASP A 172 15.79 4.81 -15.54
CA ASP A 172 14.80 3.73 -15.57
C ASP A 172 13.64 3.94 -14.60
N ILE A 173 13.56 5.10 -13.95
CA ILE A 173 12.49 5.46 -13.02
C ILE A 173 11.77 6.70 -13.54
N ASP A 174 10.48 6.55 -13.80
CA ASP A 174 9.59 7.68 -14.08
C ASP A 174 8.69 8.00 -12.87
N TYR A 175 8.22 9.24 -12.79
CA TYR A 175 7.23 9.66 -11.79
C TYR A 175 5.93 10.10 -12.47
N PHE A 176 4.85 9.38 -12.20
CA PHE A 176 3.52 9.76 -12.65
C PHE A 176 2.78 10.57 -11.57
N PRO A 177 2.28 11.79 -11.86
CA PRO A 177 1.78 12.71 -10.85
C PRO A 177 0.30 12.47 -10.46
N SER A 178 -0.10 11.24 -10.13
CA SER A 178 -1.51 10.99 -9.74
C SER A 178 -1.90 11.69 -8.44
N TYR A 179 -0.94 11.84 -7.50
CA TYR A 179 -1.13 12.59 -6.28
C TYR A 179 -1.55 14.04 -6.58
N GLU A 180 -0.75 14.73 -7.38
CA GLU A 180 -0.96 16.14 -7.71
C GLU A 180 -2.22 16.36 -8.55
N ILE A 181 -2.54 15.45 -9.48
CA ILE A 181 -3.79 15.53 -10.25
C ILE A 181 -5.00 15.56 -9.32
N ILE A 182 -5.00 14.73 -8.27
CA ILE A 182 -6.12 14.64 -7.33
C ILE A 182 -6.11 15.79 -6.32
N THR A 183 -4.94 16.15 -5.76
CA THR A 183 -4.86 17.07 -4.62
C THR A 183 -4.63 18.54 -4.99
N ASN A 184 -4.53 18.89 -6.27
CA ASN A 184 -4.20 20.27 -6.65
C ASN A 184 -5.30 21.28 -6.22
N PRO A 185 -4.93 22.52 -5.83
CA PRO A 185 -5.89 23.54 -5.42
C PRO A 185 -6.94 23.91 -6.49
N ALA A 186 -6.63 23.74 -7.78
CA ALA A 186 -7.56 24.06 -8.86
C ALA A 186 -8.73 23.05 -8.94
N ALA A 187 -8.52 21.82 -8.47
CA ALA A 187 -9.57 20.81 -8.34
C ALA A 187 -10.55 21.10 -7.20
N ARG A 188 -10.19 21.96 -6.23
CA ARG A 188 -11.06 22.33 -5.08
C ARG A 188 -11.67 21.09 -4.38
N SER A 189 -10.87 20.04 -4.24
CA SER A 189 -11.26 18.73 -3.68
C SER A 189 -12.38 17.99 -4.43
N SER A 190 -12.74 18.37 -5.66
CA SER A 190 -13.80 17.73 -6.44
C SER A 190 -13.51 16.28 -6.83
N PHE A 191 -12.24 15.87 -6.79
CA PHE A 191 -11.81 14.50 -7.06
C PHE A 191 -11.81 13.58 -5.83
N PHE A 192 -12.34 14.06 -4.71
CA PHE A 192 -12.66 13.23 -3.55
C PHE A 192 -14.17 13.04 -3.42
N GLU A 193 -14.55 11.90 -2.86
CA GLU A 193 -15.91 11.65 -2.38
C GLU A 193 -16.26 12.55 -1.18
N SER A 194 -17.51 12.50 -0.72
CA SER A 194 -18.01 13.33 0.40
C SER A 194 -17.19 13.20 1.69
N ASN A 195 -16.52 12.06 1.90
CA ASN A 195 -15.62 11.81 3.03
C ASN A 195 -14.25 12.52 2.91
N LEU A 196 -14.00 13.23 1.79
CA LEU A 196 -12.75 13.95 1.48
C LEU A 196 -11.49 13.08 1.54
N ARG A 197 -11.65 11.77 1.32
CA ARG A 197 -10.60 10.77 1.44
C ARG A 197 -10.58 9.79 0.29
N SER A 198 -11.71 9.17 -0.01
CA SER A 198 -11.86 8.27 -1.14
C SER A 198 -11.81 9.08 -2.43
N VAL A 199 -11.05 8.61 -3.43
CA VAL A 199 -10.99 9.28 -4.73
C VAL A 199 -12.29 8.99 -5.47
N SER A 200 -12.90 10.01 -6.06
CA SER A 200 -14.13 9.85 -6.82
C SER A 200 -13.89 9.12 -8.15
N SER A 201 -14.93 8.50 -8.70
CA SER A 201 -14.85 7.84 -10.01
C SER A 201 -14.36 8.78 -11.12
N GLU A 202 -14.80 10.04 -11.12
CA GLU A 202 -14.32 11.09 -12.03
C GLU A 202 -12.83 11.40 -11.83
N GLY A 203 -12.37 11.42 -10.57
CA GLY A 203 -10.96 11.58 -10.22
C GLY A 203 -10.11 10.43 -10.76
N VAL A 204 -10.55 9.18 -10.54
CA VAL A 204 -9.89 7.98 -11.07
C VAL A 204 -9.84 8.03 -12.60
N GLU A 205 -10.94 8.33 -13.28
CA GLU A 205 -11.00 8.42 -14.73
C GLU A 205 -10.02 9.49 -15.26
N SER A 206 -9.98 10.65 -14.62
CA SER A 206 -9.08 11.74 -15.00
C SER A 206 -7.61 11.35 -14.87
N VAL A 207 -7.24 10.66 -13.79
CA VAL A 207 -5.89 10.12 -13.59
C VAL A 207 -5.55 9.08 -14.64
N MET A 208 -6.45 8.12 -14.91
CA MET A 208 -6.20 7.04 -15.87
C MET A 208 -6.09 7.58 -17.30
N ARG A 209 -6.92 8.56 -17.69
CA ARG A 209 -6.83 9.25 -18.98
C ARG A 209 -5.48 9.95 -19.14
N ALA A 210 -5.01 10.66 -18.11
CA ALA A 210 -3.69 11.29 -18.12
C ALA A 210 -2.55 10.25 -18.23
N PHE A 211 -2.66 9.13 -17.50
CA PHE A 211 -1.68 8.05 -17.51
C PHE A 211 -1.52 7.45 -18.91
N PHE A 212 -2.62 7.01 -19.52
CA PHE A 212 -2.56 6.34 -20.83
C PHE A 212 -2.19 7.30 -21.97
N SER A 213 -2.54 8.59 -21.84
CA SER A 213 -2.09 9.64 -22.76
C SER A 213 -0.57 9.87 -22.67
N ALA A 214 -0.01 9.88 -21.46
CA ALA A 214 1.42 10.11 -21.24
C ALA A 214 2.30 8.94 -21.69
N TYR A 215 1.83 7.71 -21.53
CA TYR A 215 2.60 6.49 -21.82
C TYR A 215 2.26 5.83 -23.17
N ASP A 216 1.52 6.54 -24.03
CA ASP A 216 1.11 6.13 -25.39
C ASP A 216 0.73 4.65 -25.51
N ALA A 217 -0.25 4.24 -24.70
CA ALA A 217 -0.70 2.85 -24.71
C ALA A 217 -1.61 2.50 -25.90
N GLY A 218 -1.88 3.45 -26.83
CA GLY A 218 -2.79 3.23 -27.96
C GLY A 218 -4.21 2.80 -27.55
N VAL A 219 -4.61 3.02 -26.30
CA VAL A 219 -5.91 2.59 -25.77
C VAL A 219 -6.95 3.64 -26.11
N ASP A 220 -7.85 3.28 -27.03
CA ASP A 220 -9.10 4.01 -27.29
C ASP A 220 -9.97 3.89 -26.01
N THR A 221 -9.97 4.92 -25.16
CA THR A 221 -10.42 4.83 -23.77
C THR A 221 -11.95 4.73 -23.65
N LYS A 222 -12.46 3.49 -23.65
CA LYS A 222 -13.57 3.09 -22.77
C LYS A 222 -13.01 2.19 -21.69
N ILE A 223 -12.42 2.79 -20.66
CA ILE A 223 -11.87 2.04 -19.53
C ILE A 223 -13.03 1.70 -18.61
N ASP A 224 -13.28 0.40 -18.42
CA ASP A 224 -14.19 -0.10 -17.40
C ASP A 224 -13.54 0.11 -16.02
N VAL A 225 -13.94 1.19 -15.34
CA VAL A 225 -13.44 1.62 -14.02
C VAL A 225 -13.86 0.69 -12.88
N SER A 226 -14.69 -0.33 -13.13
CA SER A 226 -15.18 -1.27 -12.10
C SER A 226 -14.07 -2.06 -11.40
N ALA A 227 -12.90 -2.24 -12.03
CA ALA A 227 -11.79 -3.00 -11.47
C ALA A 227 -10.80 -2.18 -10.63
N VAL A 228 -10.88 -0.84 -10.67
CA VAL A 228 -9.99 0.06 -9.89
C VAL A 228 -10.65 0.46 -8.57
N SER A 229 -11.98 0.44 -8.49
CA SER A 229 -12.70 0.37 -7.23
C SER A 229 -12.62 -1.05 -6.69
N GLY A 230 -11.97 -1.26 -5.55
CA GLY A 230 -12.18 -2.45 -4.72
C GLY A 230 -13.60 -2.52 -4.13
N ALA A 231 -14.62 -2.13 -4.88
CA ALA A 231 -16.02 -2.22 -4.51
C ALA A 231 -16.58 -3.50 -5.12
N SER A 232 -16.72 -4.53 -4.28
CA SER A 232 -17.58 -5.67 -4.55
C SER A 232 -18.99 -5.18 -4.88
N ASN A 233 -19.46 -5.46 -6.10
CA ASN A 233 -20.87 -5.32 -6.46
C ASN A 233 -21.66 -6.43 -5.76
N GLU A 234 -22.21 -6.15 -4.58
CA GLU A 234 -23.36 -6.86 -4.02
C GLU A 234 -24.54 -5.88 -3.84
N PRO A 235 -25.79 -6.36 -3.99
CA PRO A 235 -26.97 -5.51 -4.08
C PRO A 235 -27.29 -4.83 -2.75
N GLU A 236 -27.82 -3.61 -2.83
CA GLU A 236 -28.24 -2.73 -1.74
C GLU A 236 -28.78 -3.48 -0.51
N ALA A 237 -27.97 -3.50 0.55
CA ALA A 237 -28.40 -3.79 1.91
C ALA A 237 -27.75 -2.75 2.85
N ASP A 238 -28.62 -2.00 3.54
CA ASP A 238 -28.41 -1.08 4.66
C ASP A 238 -27.04 -0.41 4.90
N PHE A 239 -27.09 0.91 5.01
CA PHE A 239 -26.05 1.81 5.51
C PHE A 239 -25.32 1.29 6.77
N ALA A 240 -24.19 0.59 6.60
CA ALA A 240 -23.25 0.31 7.69
C ALA A 240 -21.82 -0.12 7.28
N ASP A 241 -21.53 -0.41 6.01
CA ASP A 241 -20.17 -0.79 5.58
C ASP A 241 -19.49 0.37 4.83
N ASP A 242 -19.06 1.38 5.60
CA ASP A 242 -17.92 2.19 5.18
C ASP A 242 -16.74 1.25 5.00
N VAL A 243 -16.06 1.32 3.84
CA VAL A 243 -14.79 0.64 3.60
C VAL A 243 -13.85 0.97 4.76
N VAL A 244 -13.73 0.04 5.71
CA VAL A 244 -12.95 0.21 6.94
C VAL A 244 -11.49 0.28 6.52
N CYS A 245 -10.99 1.50 6.34
CA CYS A 245 -9.58 1.67 6.11
C CYS A 245 -8.83 1.34 7.40
N GLU A 246 -7.80 0.51 7.26
CA GLU A 246 -7.01 -0.01 8.37
C GLU A 246 -6.48 1.10 9.30
N GLU A 247 -6.26 2.29 8.73
CA GLU A 247 -5.86 3.49 9.47
C GLU A 247 -6.93 3.99 10.44
N MET A 248 -8.24 3.83 10.16
CA MET A 248 -9.33 4.32 11.03
C MET A 248 -9.24 3.73 12.44
N LEU A 249 -8.80 2.48 12.51
CA LEU A 249 -8.68 1.72 13.74
C LEU A 249 -7.39 2.06 14.50
N LEU A 250 -6.52 2.91 13.93
CA LEU A 250 -5.32 3.41 14.62
C LEU A 250 -5.64 4.50 15.66
N ASP A 251 -6.82 5.11 15.62
CA ASP A 251 -7.27 6.07 16.64
C ASP A 251 -7.26 5.46 18.05
N ALA A 252 -7.48 4.14 18.16
CA ALA A 252 -7.39 3.41 19.43
C ALA A 252 -5.98 3.45 20.07
N PHE A 253 -4.96 3.81 19.28
CA PHE A 253 -3.56 3.90 19.71
C PHE A 253 -3.03 5.35 19.75
N ALA A 254 -3.84 6.34 19.36
CA ALA A 254 -3.52 7.74 19.55
C ALA A 254 -3.66 8.10 21.05
N ARG A 255 -2.55 8.52 21.67
CA ARG A 255 -2.52 8.97 23.08
C ARG A 255 -2.92 10.43 23.23
#